data_AF-A0A7W9DBM6-F1
#
_entry.id   AF-A0A7W9DBM6-F1
#
_cell.length_a   1.000
_cell.length_b   1.000
_cell.length_c   1.000
_cell.angle_alpha   90.00
_cell.angle_beta   90.00
_cell.angle_gamma   90.00
#
_symmetry.space_group_name_H-M   'P 1'
#
loop_
_entity.id
_entity.type
_entity.pdbx_description
1 polymer ?
#
loop_
_entity_poly.entity_id
_entity_poly.type
_entity_poly.pdbx_seq_one_letter_code
_entity_poly.pdbx_strand_id
1 'polypeptide(L)'
;MRIRYFAAAAAAAGTKEEQFDLSSLQSENTADYDDAGSPSSATLGAVLAYLSAHRAPETVKETVGGDGHPVLQRIPSLARVLSQSTFLINGKNERDQNRILVDSDVLDILPPFAGG
;
A
#
# COMPACT_ATOMS: atom_id res chain seq x y z
N MET A 1 11.25 5.91 1.34
CA MET A 1 10.48 5.61 2.58
C MET A 1 10.23 4.10 2.73
N ARG A 2 9.85 3.61 3.92
CA ARG A 2 9.56 2.18 4.16
C ARG A 2 8.06 1.94 4.27
N ILE A 3 7.56 0.85 3.66
CA ILE A 3 6.16 0.44 3.74
C ILE A 3 6.07 -0.93 4.39
N ARG A 4 5.20 -1.08 5.40
CA ARG A 4 4.93 -2.36 6.07
C ARG A 4 3.48 -2.75 5.88
N TYR A 5 3.29 -3.97 5.39
CA TYR A 5 1.98 -4.55 5.11
C TYR A 5 1.63 -5.58 6.19
N PHE A 6 0.40 -5.53 6.69
CA PHE A 6 -0.10 -6.46 7.71
C PHE A 6 -1.25 -7.31 7.18
N ALA A 7 -1.37 -8.54 7.69
CA ALA A 7 -2.46 -9.47 7.39
C ALA A 7 -2.82 -9.56 5.89
N ALA A 8 -4.07 -9.22 5.52
CA ALA A 8 -4.55 -9.28 4.14
C ALA A 8 -3.76 -8.36 3.19
N ALA A 9 -3.20 -7.25 3.68
CA ALA A 9 -2.38 -6.35 2.87
C ALA A 9 -1.05 -7.01 2.52
N ALA A 10 -0.45 -7.77 3.45
CA ALA A 10 0.80 -8.51 3.18
C ALA A 10 0.56 -9.65 2.18
N ALA A 11 -0.58 -10.33 2.30
CA ALA A 11 -0.97 -11.35 1.34
C ALA A 11 -1.18 -10.76 -0.07
N ALA A 12 -1.87 -9.61 -0.16
CA ALA A 12 -2.12 -8.92 -1.42
C ALA A 12 -0.85 -8.30 -2.04
N ALA A 13 0.04 -7.74 -1.23
CA ALA A 13 1.32 -7.19 -1.69
C ALA A 13 2.35 -8.28 -2.03
N GLY A 14 2.17 -9.49 -1.48
CA GLY A 14 3.14 -10.58 -1.58
C GLY A 14 4.39 -10.40 -0.71
N THR A 15 4.51 -9.29 0.00
CA THR A 15 5.60 -8.98 0.94
C THR A 15 5.03 -8.38 2.23
N LYS A 16 5.79 -8.48 3.32
CA LYS A 16 5.48 -7.84 4.61
C LYS A 16 6.09 -6.45 4.74
N GLU A 17 7.18 -6.21 4.03
CA GLU A 17 7.89 -4.94 4.07
C GLU A 17 8.58 -4.69 2.72
N GLU A 18 8.62 -3.44 2.30
CA GLU A 18 9.44 -2.99 1.17
C GLU A 18 9.95 -1.57 1.36
N GLN A 19 11.02 -1.24 0.63
CA GLN A 19 11.47 0.13 0.47
C GLN A 19 10.77 0.72 -0.75
N PHE A 20 10.14 1.88 -0.57
CA PHE A 20 9.46 2.63 -1.62
C PHE A 20 10.21 3.92 -1.91
N ASP A 21 10.54 4.13 -3.18
CA ASP A 21 11.23 5.33 -3.65
C ASP A 21 10.21 6.43 -3.99
N LEU A 22 10.23 7.55 -3.27
CA LEU A 22 9.22 8.61 -3.48
C LEU A 22 9.39 9.35 -4.82
N SER A 23 10.59 9.39 -5.39
CA SER A 23 10.84 9.95 -6.72
C SER A 23 10.15 9.17 -7.84
N SER A 24 9.78 7.90 -7.61
CA SER A 24 8.96 7.13 -8.57
C SER A 24 7.62 7.82 -8.90
N LEU A 25 7.06 8.58 -7.95
CA LEU A 25 5.82 9.33 -8.16
C LEU A 25 6.00 10.60 -9.00
N GLN A 26 7.21 11.14 -9.04
CA GLN A 26 7.52 12.35 -9.82
C GLN A 26 7.65 12.05 -11.32
N SER A 27 8.03 10.83 -11.68
CA SER A 27 8.21 10.43 -13.09
C SER A 27 6.89 10.15 -13.80
N GLU A 28 5.82 9.81 -13.07
CA GLU A 28 4.49 9.58 -13.65
C GLU A 28 3.60 10.84 -13.68
N ASN A 29 3.99 11.90 -12.96
CA ASN A 29 3.23 13.13 -12.85
C ASN A 29 3.89 14.28 -13.66
N THR A 30 4.07 14.09 -14.97
CA THR A 30 4.66 15.10 -15.88
C THR A 30 3.76 16.33 -16.13
N ALA A 31 2.66 16.50 -15.39
CA ALA A 31 1.63 17.48 -15.72
C ALA A 31 1.02 18.23 -14.53
N ASP A 32 1.73 18.37 -13.40
CA ASP A 32 1.26 19.24 -12.31
C ASP A 32 2.44 19.95 -11.63
N TYR A 33 2.94 20.97 -12.33
CA TYR A 33 3.63 22.07 -11.66
C TYR A 33 2.55 22.94 -11.02
N ASP A 34 2.61 23.10 -9.70
CA ASP A 34 1.96 24.23 -9.04
C ASP A 34 2.47 25.53 -9.70
N ASP A 35 1.64 26.57 -9.84
CA ASP A 35 1.96 27.86 -10.51
C ASP A 35 3.29 28.49 -10.02
N ALA A 36 3.80 28.04 -8.86
CA ALA A 36 5.07 28.41 -8.25
C ALA A 36 6.31 27.56 -8.61
N GLY A 37 6.25 26.57 -9.51
CA GLY A 37 7.44 25.85 -9.99
C GLY A 37 8.09 24.88 -8.98
N SER A 38 7.39 24.52 -7.90
CA SER A 38 7.92 23.63 -6.85
C SER A 38 7.69 22.15 -7.19
N PRO A 39 8.61 21.23 -6.82
CA PRO A 39 8.40 19.80 -7.05
C PRO A 39 7.17 19.33 -6.28
N SER A 40 6.23 18.68 -6.99
CA SER A 40 5.02 18.12 -6.41
C SER A 40 5.43 17.17 -5.28
N SER A 41 5.14 17.56 -4.04
CA SER A 41 5.53 16.80 -2.86
C SER A 41 4.75 15.48 -2.82
N ALA A 42 5.43 14.36 -2.59
CA ALA A 42 4.78 13.06 -2.54
C ALA A 42 3.78 13.01 -1.37
N THR A 43 2.50 12.81 -1.69
CA THR A 43 1.44 12.71 -0.69
C THR A 43 1.12 11.25 -0.36
N LEU A 44 0.49 11.01 0.79
CA LEU A 44 -0.04 9.69 1.14
C LEU A 44 -0.99 9.17 0.06
N GLY A 45 -1.91 10.02 -0.43
CA GLY A 45 -2.84 9.66 -1.50
C GLY A 45 -2.14 9.23 -2.78
N ALA A 46 -1.08 9.95 -3.19
CA ALA A 46 -0.31 9.61 -4.38
C ALA A 46 0.39 8.26 -4.26
N VAL A 47 0.99 7.95 -3.10
CA VAL A 47 1.58 6.62 -2.84
C VAL A 47 0.50 5.54 -2.92
N LEU A 48 -0.65 5.73 -2.26
CA LEU A 48 -1.72 4.72 -2.25
C LEU A 48 -2.30 4.48 -3.64
N ALA A 49 -2.45 5.54 -4.44
CA ALA A 49 -2.87 5.44 -5.83
C ALA A 49 -1.84 4.67 -6.67
N TYR A 50 -0.55 4.99 -6.54
CA TYR A 50 0.52 4.30 -7.22
C TYR A 50 0.55 2.81 -6.88
N LEU A 51 0.50 2.46 -5.58
CA LEU A 51 0.45 1.07 -5.14
C LEU A 51 -0.78 0.35 -5.70
N SER A 52 -1.94 1.00 -5.69
CA SER A 52 -3.18 0.42 -6.21
C SER A 52 -3.13 0.15 -7.71
N ALA A 53 -2.45 1.01 -8.48
CA ALA A 53 -2.35 0.90 -9.93
C ALA A 53 -1.27 -0.10 -10.38
N HIS A 54 -0.14 -0.18 -9.65
CA HIS A 54 1.04 -0.93 -10.08
C HIS A 54 1.24 -2.27 -9.39
N ARG A 55 0.57 -2.51 -8.25
CA ARG A 55 0.73 -3.76 -7.50
C ARG A 55 -0.38 -4.77 -7.78
N ALA A 56 -0.08 -6.02 -7.44
CA ALA A 56 -0.70 -7.25 -7.91
C ALA A 56 -2.24 -7.24 -8.00
N PRO A 57 -2.80 -7.81 -9.09
CA PRO A 57 -4.24 -8.03 -9.22
C PRO A 57 -4.74 -9.07 -8.20
N GLU A 58 -6.07 -9.29 -8.15
CA GLU A 58 -6.62 -10.41 -7.36
C GLU A 58 -5.93 -11.72 -7.75
N THR A 59 -5.47 -12.48 -6.76
CA THR A 59 -4.78 -13.76 -7.00
C THR A 59 -5.45 -14.88 -6.22
N VAL A 60 -5.40 -16.09 -6.78
CA VAL A 60 -5.79 -17.31 -6.07
C VAL A 60 -4.51 -18.07 -5.78
N LYS A 61 -4.26 -18.37 -4.51
CA LYS A 61 -3.09 -19.12 -4.07
C LYS A 61 -3.55 -20.49 -3.59
N GLU A 62 -3.00 -21.55 -4.18
CA GLU A 62 -3.12 -22.89 -3.62
C GLU A 62 -2.26 -22.99 -2.37
N THR A 63 -2.88 -23.38 -1.26
CA THR A 63 -2.22 -23.68 0.00
C THR A 63 -2.66 -25.05 0.47
N VAL A 64 -1.94 -25.66 1.41
CA VAL A 64 -2.34 -26.96 1.96
C VAL A 64 -3.18 -26.71 3.21
N GLY A 65 -4.39 -27.24 3.22
CA GLY A 65 -5.30 -27.19 4.37
C GLY A 65 -4.79 -28.01 5.56
N GLY A 66 -5.42 -27.83 6.73
CA GLY A 66 -5.05 -28.56 7.94
C GLY A 66 -5.21 -30.09 7.82
N ASP A 67 -5.99 -30.54 6.86
CA ASP A 67 -6.26 -31.92 6.48
C ASP A 67 -5.33 -32.47 5.38
N GLY A 68 -4.36 -31.66 4.90
CA GLY A 68 -3.40 -32.07 3.87
C GLY A 68 -3.92 -31.94 2.43
N HIS A 69 -5.16 -31.50 2.23
CA HIS A 69 -5.75 -31.27 0.91
C HIS A 69 -5.47 -29.85 0.40
N PRO A 70 -5.32 -29.64 -0.92
CA PRO A 70 -5.12 -28.31 -1.49
C PRO A 70 -6.38 -27.46 -1.31
N VAL A 71 -6.22 -26.28 -0.70
CA VAL A 71 -7.25 -25.26 -0.54
C VAL A 71 -6.90 -24.03 -1.35
N LEU A 72 -7.87 -23.56 -2.14
CA LEU A 72 -7.75 -22.34 -2.93
C LEU A 72 -8.06 -21.14 -2.05
N GLN A 73 -7.01 -20.40 -1.67
CA GLN A 73 -7.16 -19.15 -0.95
C GLN A 73 -7.29 -18.00 -1.94
N ARG A 74 -8.42 -17.29 -1.89
CA ARG A 74 -8.60 -16.09 -2.70
C ARG A 74 -8.05 -14.87 -1.97
N ILE A 75 -7.09 -14.20 -2.58
CA ILE A 75 -6.45 -12.99 -2.07
C ILE A 75 -7.05 -11.80 -2.82
N PRO A 76 -7.72 -10.85 -2.11
CA PRO A 76 -8.24 -9.65 -2.74
C PRO A 76 -7.09 -8.80 -3.31
N SER A 77 -7.40 -7.97 -4.31
CA SER A 77 -6.42 -7.06 -4.89
C SER A 77 -5.92 -6.06 -3.86
N LEU A 78 -4.68 -5.58 -4.02
CA LEU A 78 -4.13 -4.60 -3.09
C LEU A 78 -4.99 -3.34 -3.03
N ALA A 79 -5.48 -2.85 -4.17
CA ALA A 79 -6.40 -1.71 -4.23
C ALA A 79 -7.64 -1.89 -3.34
N ARG A 80 -8.27 -3.08 -3.37
CA ARG A 80 -9.43 -3.39 -2.53
C ARG A 80 -9.06 -3.38 -1.05
N VAL A 81 -7.93 -3.98 -0.69
CA VAL A 81 -7.46 -3.98 0.69
C VAL A 81 -7.15 -2.57 1.20
N LEU A 82 -6.46 -1.75 0.40
CA LEU A 82 -6.10 -0.38 0.76
C LEU A 82 -7.34 0.48 1.06
N SER A 83 -8.41 0.35 0.28
CA SER A 83 -9.65 1.11 0.49
C SER A 83 -10.35 0.87 1.84
N GLN A 84 -10.05 -0.26 2.50
CA GLN A 84 -10.62 -0.61 3.80
C GLN A 84 -9.59 -0.47 4.94
N SER A 85 -8.32 -0.19 4.60
CA SER A 85 -7.22 -0.18 5.56
C SER A 85 -7.14 1.12 6.35
N THR A 86 -6.55 1.02 7.53
CA THR A 86 -6.06 2.15 8.32
C THR A 86 -4.58 2.35 8.06
N PHE A 87 -4.14 3.60 7.94
CA PHE A 87 -2.74 3.95 7.67
C PHE A 87 -2.10 4.57 8.89
N LEU A 88 -0.91 4.13 9.25
CA LEU A 88 -0.10 4.80 10.25
C LEU A 88 1.17 5.36 9.62
N ILE A 89 1.48 6.63 9.87
CA ILE A 89 2.77 7.23 9.54
C ILE A 89 3.59 7.33 10.82
N ASN A 90 4.72 6.64 10.86
CA ASN A 90 5.59 6.55 12.04
C ASN A 90 4.82 6.14 13.31
N GLY A 91 3.88 5.20 13.16
CA GLY A 91 3.02 4.69 14.24
C GLY A 91 1.83 5.59 14.62
N LYS A 92 1.62 6.73 13.97
CA LYS A 92 0.46 7.59 14.20
C LYS A 92 -0.58 7.41 13.11
N ASN A 93 -1.84 7.22 13.51
CA ASN A 93 -2.95 7.09 12.56
C ASN A 93 -3.06 8.34 11.70
N GLU A 94 -2.95 8.16 10.38
CA GLU A 94 -3.05 9.20 9.38
C GLU A 94 -4.24 8.90 8.45
N ARG A 95 -5.07 9.92 8.22
CA ARG A 95 -6.24 9.84 7.33
C ARG A 95 -6.21 10.92 6.26
N ASP A 96 -5.39 11.94 6.44
CA ASP A 96 -5.23 12.99 5.46
C ASP A 96 -4.40 12.45 4.28
N GLN A 97 -5.05 12.30 3.14
CA GLN A 97 -4.39 11.85 1.91
C GLN A 97 -3.47 12.93 1.32
N ASN A 98 -3.62 14.19 1.73
CA ASN A 98 -2.74 15.29 1.32
C ASN A 98 -1.50 15.40 2.22
N ARG A 99 -1.36 14.53 3.21
CA ARG A 99 -0.17 14.46 4.07
C ARG A 99 1.08 14.24 3.20
N ILE A 100 2.03 15.16 3.29
CA ILE A 100 3.34 15.01 2.66
C ILE A 100 4.17 13.94 3.37
N LEU A 101 4.80 13.07 2.59
CA LEU A 101 5.68 11.99 3.02
C LEU A 101 7.13 12.30 2.65
N VAL A 102 8.06 11.82 3.47
CA VAL A 102 9.51 11.93 3.24
C VAL A 102 10.18 10.56 3.29
N ASP A 103 11.41 10.46 2.77
CA ASP A 103 12.09 9.18 2.66
C ASP A 103 12.40 8.46 3.97
N SER A 104 12.40 9.19 5.08
CA SER A 104 12.59 8.63 6.42
C SER A 104 11.29 8.11 7.05
N ASP A 105 10.13 8.36 6.44
CA ASP A 105 8.85 7.90 6.99
C ASP A 105 8.68 6.38 6.87
N VAL A 106 7.90 5.85 7.82
CA VAL A 106 7.40 4.47 7.80
C VAL A 106 5.88 4.50 7.68
N LEU A 107 5.36 3.90 6.62
CA LEU A 107 3.93 3.71 6.39
C LEU A 107 3.50 2.29 6.79
N ASP A 108 2.63 2.18 7.78
CA ASP A 108 1.99 0.92 8.17
C ASP A 108 0.59 0.82 7.56
N ILE A 109 0.32 -0.29 6.91
CA ILE A 109 -0.97 -0.58 6.28
C ILE A 109 -1.68 -1.66 7.08
N LEU A 110 -2.73 -1.26 7.79
CA LEU A 110 -3.50 -2.08 8.71
C LEU A 110 -4.89 -2.34 8.12
N PRO A 111 -5.09 -3.42 7.36
CA PRO A 111 -6.43 -3.82 6.95
C PRO A 111 -7.30 -4.14 8.18
N PRO A 112 -8.64 -4.05 8.05
CA PRO A 112 -9.51 -4.41 9.15
C PRO A 112 -9.22 -5.86 9.53
N PHE A 113 -9.08 -6.12 10.83
CA PHE A 113 -8.93 -7.48 11.32
C PHE A 113 -10.20 -8.24 10.96
N ALA A 114 -10.08 -9.19 10.04
CA ALA A 114 -11.03 -10.30 9.97
C ALA A 114 -10.74 -11.18 11.18
N GLY A 115 -11.22 -10.75 12.35
CA GLY A 115 -11.22 -11.59 13.55
C GLY A 115 -11.89 -12.91 13.20
N GLY A 116 -11.13 -13.99 13.29
CA GLY A 116 -11.63 -15.36 13.26
C GLY A 116 -11.95 -15.81 14.67
#